data_AF-A0A8S1K9M9-F1
#
_entry.id   AF-A0A8S1K9M9-F1
#
_cell.length_a   1.000
_cell.length_b   1.000
_cell.length_c   1.000
_cell.angle_alpha   90.00
_cell.angle_beta   90.00
_cell.angle_gamma   90.00
#
_symmetry.space_group_name_H-M   'P 1'
#
loop_
_entity.id
_entity.type
_entity.pdbx_description
1 polymer ?
#
loop_
_entity_poly.entity_id
_entity_poly.type
_entity_poly.pdbx_seq_one_letter_code
_entity_poly.pdbx_strand_id
1 'polypeptide(L)'
;MQISLFEIKVYYRELKITFFGQLRQESINKITFQDKANGLQCIIDIGKVKKKTSDYFQADIKCKGQKVSTVFGTYIGFINFDNVRYWDYRYVVPFKIKMEKQPLESDHKNRSDLQSLKAGDIPMAQKNKELLENIQRNDRKLREQNEKQKKQKK
;
A
#
# COMPACT_ATOMS: atom_id res chain seq x y z
N MET A 1 9.07 6.71 -26.28
CA MET A 1 9.42 6.77 -24.83
C MET A 1 8.98 5.46 -24.19
N GLN A 2 9.91 4.52 -24.04
CA GLN A 2 9.62 3.15 -23.64
C GLN A 2 9.48 3.12 -22.11
N ILE A 3 8.26 2.90 -21.62
CA ILE A 3 7.99 2.74 -20.18
C ILE A 3 8.57 1.38 -19.80
N SER A 4 9.79 1.37 -19.25
CA SER A 4 10.40 0.17 -18.67
C SER A 4 9.48 -0.37 -17.58
N LEU A 5 9.13 -1.65 -17.62
CA LEU A 5 8.37 -2.31 -16.56
C LEU A 5 9.15 -2.19 -15.24
N PHE A 6 8.60 -1.42 -14.30
CA PHE A 6 9.16 -1.24 -12.97
C PHE A 6 8.64 -2.35 -12.05
N GLU A 7 9.53 -3.08 -11.40
CA GLU A 7 9.15 -4.09 -10.41
C GLU A 7 9.61 -3.63 -9.02
N ILE A 8 8.70 -3.01 -8.26
CA ILE A 8 8.89 -2.76 -6.83
C ILE A 8 8.37 -3.99 -6.10
N LYS A 9 9.29 -4.77 -5.52
CA LYS A 9 8.95 -5.98 -4.77
C LYS A 9 9.11 -5.75 -3.26
N VAL A 10 7.97 -5.99 -2.59
CA VAL A 10 7.70 -6.22 -1.16
C VAL A 10 7.53 -4.98 -0.26
N TYR A 11 6.35 -4.94 0.37
CA TYR A 11 5.92 -3.98 1.39
C TYR A 11 5.15 -4.77 2.47
N TYR A 12 5.56 -4.71 3.74
CA TYR A 12 4.77 -5.22 4.86
C TYR A 12 4.41 -4.05 5.78
N ARG A 13 3.13 -3.95 6.13
CA ARG A 13 2.62 -3.01 7.14
C ARG A 13 2.40 -3.77 8.42
N GLU A 14 3.01 -3.30 9.50
CA GLU A 14 2.77 -3.83 10.84
C GLU A 14 2.05 -2.79 11.70
N LEU A 15 1.09 -3.28 12.47
CA LEU A 15 0.51 -2.55 13.59
C LEU A 15 1.23 -3.00 14.85
N LYS A 16 1.93 -2.07 15.50
CA LYS A 16 2.55 -2.29 16.79
C LYS A 16 1.66 -1.73 17.89
N ILE A 17 1.74 -2.36 19.06
CA ILE A 17 1.06 -1.88 20.28
C ILE A 17 -0.47 -1.99 20.12
N THR A 18 -0.93 -3.14 19.63
CA THR A 18 -2.36 -3.37 19.30
C THR A 18 -3.27 -3.46 20.53
N PHE A 19 -2.73 -3.84 21.69
CA PHE A 19 -3.53 -4.08 22.91
C PHE A 19 -3.33 -3.01 23.99
N PHE A 20 -2.10 -2.54 24.22
CA PHE A 20 -1.78 -1.65 25.34
C PHE A 20 -0.81 -0.55 24.94
N GLY A 21 -1.28 0.69 24.92
CA GLY A 21 -0.49 1.88 24.58
C GLY A 21 -0.99 2.55 23.30
N GLN A 22 -0.20 3.48 22.79
CA GLN A 22 -0.56 4.20 21.57
C GLN A 22 -0.29 3.31 20.35
N LEU A 23 -1.35 2.94 19.63
CA LEU A 23 -1.26 2.20 18.37
C LEU A 23 -0.36 2.95 17.38
N ARG A 24 0.60 2.23 16.80
CA ARG A 24 1.49 2.78 15.77
C ARG A 24 1.49 1.87 14.55
N GLN A 25 1.41 2.48 13.37
CA GLN A 25 1.60 1.80 12.10
C GLN A 25 3.04 2.04 11.63
N GLU A 26 3.76 0.97 11.34
CA GLU A 26 5.12 1.05 10.83
C GLU A 26 5.25 0.27 9.51
N SER A 27 6.06 0.80 8.61
CA SER A 27 6.54 0.05 7.45
C SER A 27 7.86 -0.61 7.82
N ILE A 28 7.97 -1.91 7.58
CA ILE A 28 9.17 -2.69 7.92
C ILE A 28 9.67 -3.46 6.69
N ASN A 29 10.84 -4.09 6.83
CA ASN A 29 11.52 -4.90 5.81
C ASN A 29 12.21 -4.08 4.71
N LYS A 30 12.38 -4.72 3.54
CA LYS A 30 13.19 -4.24 2.43
C LYS A 30 12.32 -3.80 1.27
N ILE A 31 12.62 -2.64 0.71
CA ILE A 31 12.14 -2.23 -0.62
C ILE A 31 13.25 -2.54 -1.61
N THR A 32 12.97 -3.35 -2.62
CA THR A 32 13.90 -3.64 -3.71
C THR A 32 13.47 -2.91 -4.96
N PHE A 33 14.37 -2.10 -5.51
CA PHE A 33 14.26 -1.49 -6.82
C PHE A 33 15.30 -2.11 -7.74
N GLN A 34 14.85 -2.54 -8.93
CA GLN A 34 15.72 -3.06 -9.97
C GLN A 34 15.28 -2.54 -11.33
N ASP A 35 16.21 -1.93 -12.06
CA ASP A 35 16.08 -1.60 -13.47
C ASP A 35 17.10 -2.42 -14.24
N LYS A 36 16.60 -3.46 -14.92
CA LYS A 36 17.44 -4.39 -15.69
C LYS A 36 18.02 -3.76 -16.95
N ALA A 37 17.32 -2.80 -17.56
CA ALA A 37 17.76 -2.17 -18.80
C ALA A 37 18.98 -1.28 -18.56
N ASN A 38 18.96 -0.51 -17.48
CA ASN A 38 20.06 0.39 -17.12
C ASN A 38 21.04 -0.21 -16.11
N GLY A 39 20.78 -1.42 -15.62
CA GLY A 39 21.62 -2.10 -14.63
C GLY A 39 21.61 -1.43 -13.25
N LEU A 40 20.55 -0.67 -12.92
CA LEU A 40 20.41 0.00 -11.63
C LEU A 40 19.74 -0.92 -10.62
N GLN A 41 20.25 -0.90 -9.39
CA GLN A 41 19.66 -1.61 -8.26
C GLN A 41 19.76 -0.77 -6.99
N CYS A 42 18.73 -0.82 -6.16
CA CYS A 42 18.73 -0.24 -4.84
C CYS A 42 17.93 -1.15 -3.90
N ILE A 43 18.51 -1.45 -2.73
CA ILE A 43 17.84 -2.23 -1.69
C ILE A 43 17.78 -1.36 -0.45
N ILE A 44 16.58 -0.93 -0.08
CA ILE A 44 16.32 -0.05 1.05
C ILE A 44 15.83 -0.88 2.22
N ASP A 45 16.60 -0.93 3.31
CA ASP A 45 16.17 -1.51 4.58
C ASP A 45 15.48 -0.42 5.42
N ILE A 46 14.19 -0.59 5.73
CA ILE A 46 13.42 0.34 6.56
C ILE A 46 13.67 0.06 8.04
N GLY A 47 13.87 1.13 8.83
CA GLY A 47 13.96 1.04 10.30
C GLY A 47 15.29 0.53 10.85
N LYS A 48 16.32 0.39 10.00
CA LYS A 48 17.68 -0.06 10.40
C LYS A 48 18.68 1.08 10.58
N VAL A 49 18.24 2.33 10.52
CA VAL A 49 19.12 3.50 10.69
C VAL A 49 19.38 3.73 12.18
N LYS A 50 20.65 3.64 12.60
CA LYS A 50 21.05 3.82 14.00
C LYS A 50 20.71 5.22 14.51
N LYS A 51 20.25 5.32 15.76
CA LYS A 51 19.90 6.58 16.46
C LYS A 51 18.83 7.42 15.73
N LYS A 52 17.98 6.77 14.93
CA LYS A 52 16.84 7.39 14.24
C LYS A 52 15.57 6.61 14.55
N THR A 53 14.43 7.24 14.30
CA THR A 53 13.12 6.60 14.41
C THR A 53 12.95 5.56 13.30
N SER A 54 12.00 4.64 13.49
CA SER A 54 11.76 3.47 12.64
C SER A 54 11.35 3.80 11.20
N ASP A 55 10.98 5.04 10.94
CA ASP A 55 10.60 5.55 9.62
C ASP A 55 11.78 5.92 8.72
N TYR A 56 12.98 6.02 9.29
CA TYR A 56 14.18 6.35 8.53
C TYR A 56 14.71 5.17 7.73
N PHE A 57 15.30 5.50 6.59
CA PHE A 57 15.98 4.55 5.73
C PHE A 57 17.25 5.15 5.11
N GLN A 58 18.20 4.27 4.81
CA GLN A 58 19.45 4.61 4.13
C GLN A 58 19.88 3.44 3.25
N ALA A 59 20.29 3.72 2.02
CA ALA A 59 20.76 2.69 1.10
C ALA A 59 21.71 3.25 0.03
N ASP A 60 22.45 2.34 -0.58
CA ASP A 60 23.28 2.64 -1.75
C ASP A 60 22.53 2.28 -3.04
N ILE A 61 22.65 3.15 -4.04
CA ILE A 61 22.21 2.89 -5.41
C ILE A 61 23.43 2.41 -6.17
N LYS A 62 23.29 1.26 -6.83
CA LYS A 62 24.37 0.65 -7.60
C LYS A 62 23.98 0.58 -9.07
N CYS A 63 24.89 0.95 -9.96
CA CYS A 63 24.81 0.73 -11.39
C CYS A 63 25.84 -0.34 -11.77
N LYS A 64 25.39 -1.45 -12.37
CA LYS A 64 26.26 -2.56 -12.79
C LYS A 64 27.20 -3.04 -11.66
N GLY A 65 26.68 -3.06 -10.43
CA GLY A 65 27.43 -3.46 -9.23
C GLY A 65 28.23 -2.36 -8.53
N GLN A 66 28.50 -1.24 -9.19
CA GLN A 66 29.25 -0.11 -8.62
C GLN A 66 28.31 0.90 -7.96
N LYS A 67 28.68 1.40 -6.78
CA LYS A 67 27.92 2.45 -6.10
C LYS A 67 28.00 3.75 -6.91
N VAL A 68 26.83 4.31 -7.24
CA VAL A 68 26.71 5.56 -8.00
C VAL A 68 26.07 6.69 -7.21
N SER A 69 25.30 6.36 -6.17
CA SER A 69 24.59 7.34 -5.34
C SER A 69 24.19 6.73 -4.01
N THR A 70 23.81 7.57 -3.06
CA THR A 70 23.26 7.23 -1.75
C THR A 70 21.88 7.82 -1.60
N VAL A 71 20.94 7.04 -1.09
CA VAL A 71 19.61 7.52 -0.72
C VAL A 71 19.48 7.53 0.81
N PHE A 72 18.92 8.63 1.34
CA PHE A 72 18.66 8.80 2.77
C PHE A 72 17.33 9.54 2.96
N GLY A 73 16.51 9.09 3.90
CA GLY A 73 15.22 9.75 4.10
C GLY A 73 14.36 9.12 5.18
N THR A 74 13.10 9.55 5.17
CA THR A 74 12.00 9.00 5.96
C THR A 74 10.79 8.84 5.06
N TYR A 75 10.09 7.69 5.16
CA TYR A 75 8.93 7.41 4.29
C TYR A 75 7.70 8.28 4.59
N ILE A 76 7.71 9.05 5.69
CA ILE A 76 6.65 10.02 6.03
C ILE A 76 7.08 11.47 5.79
N GLY A 77 8.36 11.72 5.48
CA GLY A 77 8.91 13.07 5.50
C GLY A 77 9.59 13.46 4.19
N PHE A 78 10.72 12.85 3.86
CA PHE A 78 11.57 13.35 2.80
C PHE A 78 12.49 12.28 2.21
N ILE A 79 13.04 12.59 1.04
CA ILE A 79 14.04 11.78 0.37
C ILE A 79 15.18 12.66 -0.13
N ASN A 80 16.40 12.30 0.25
CA ASN A 80 17.65 12.86 -0.24
C ASN A 80 18.39 11.85 -1.12
N PHE A 81 19.02 12.34 -2.18
CA PHE A 81 20.04 11.61 -2.93
C PHE A 81 21.34 12.39 -2.86
N ASP A 82 22.42 11.77 -2.38
CA ASP A 82 23.74 12.41 -2.22
C ASP A 82 23.67 13.77 -1.50
N ASN A 83 22.93 13.81 -0.39
CA ASN A 83 22.63 15.00 0.42
C ASN A 83 21.80 16.11 -0.26
N VAL A 84 21.36 15.91 -1.50
CA VAL A 84 20.44 16.84 -2.18
C VAL A 84 18.99 16.41 -1.91
N ARG A 85 18.12 17.38 -1.55
CA ARG A 85 16.69 17.16 -1.29
C ARG A 85 15.92 17.02 -2.60
N TYR A 86 15.37 15.83 -2.88
CA TYR A 86 14.58 15.58 -4.09
C TYR A 86 13.07 15.54 -3.83
N TRP A 87 12.66 15.06 -2.64
CA TRP A 87 11.25 14.99 -2.26
C TRP A 87 11.07 15.41 -0.80
N ASP A 88 10.02 16.17 -0.54
CA ASP A 88 9.64 16.63 0.80
C ASP A 88 8.13 16.76 0.89
N TYR A 89 7.51 16.06 1.84
CA TYR A 89 6.06 16.03 2.02
C TYR A 89 5.45 17.42 2.28
N ARG A 90 6.25 18.38 2.77
CA ARG A 90 5.78 19.75 3.09
C ARG A 90 5.57 20.60 1.85
N TYR A 91 6.29 20.30 0.77
CA TYR A 91 6.28 21.10 -0.46
C TYR A 91 5.59 20.39 -1.62
N VAL A 92 5.55 19.05 -1.59
CA VAL A 92 4.90 18.24 -2.62
C VAL A 92 3.45 18.01 -2.26
N VAL A 93 2.55 18.75 -2.91
CA VAL A 93 1.10 18.58 -2.74
C VAL A 93 0.63 17.38 -3.59
N PRO A 94 -0.08 16.40 -3.01
CA PRO A 94 -0.67 15.31 -3.78
C PRO A 94 -1.60 15.82 -4.86
N PHE A 95 -1.61 15.14 -6.01
CA PHE A 95 -2.57 15.45 -7.07
C PHE A 95 -4.01 15.32 -6.53
N LYS A 96 -4.84 16.31 -6.85
CA LYS A 96 -6.27 16.25 -6.54
C LYS A 96 -6.93 15.22 -7.44
N ILE A 97 -7.41 14.14 -6.84
CA ILE A 97 -8.20 13.12 -7.53
C ILE A 97 -9.54 13.77 -7.93
N LYS A 98 -9.83 13.79 -9.23
CA LYS A 98 -11.16 14.17 -9.71
C LYS A 98 -12.11 13.01 -9.48
N MET A 99 -13.10 13.22 -8.63
CA MET A 99 -14.14 12.23 -8.36
C MET A 99 -15.19 12.27 -9.47
N GLU A 100 -15.55 11.11 -9.98
CA GLU A 100 -16.68 10.96 -10.90
C GLU A 100 -18.00 11.33 -10.19
N LYS A 101 -18.90 12.02 -10.92
CA LYS A 101 -20.20 12.47 -10.39
C LYS A 101 -21.21 11.33 -10.35
N GLN A 102 -21.12 10.40 -11.29
CA GLN A 102 -21.99 9.23 -11.41
C GLN A 102 -21.15 7.96 -11.26
N PRO A 103 -20.85 7.53 -10.02
CA PRO A 103 -20.10 6.30 -9.80
C PRO A 103 -20.93 5.08 -10.20
N LEU A 104 -20.25 3.99 -10.56
CA LEU A 104 -20.90 2.70 -10.77
C LEU A 104 -21.61 2.25 -9.48
N GLU A 105 -22.63 1.41 -9.60
CA GLU A 105 -23.34 0.86 -8.44
C GLU A 105 -22.39 0.09 -7.51
N SER A 106 -21.39 -0.60 -8.08
CA SER A 106 -20.35 -1.32 -7.36
C SER A 106 -19.28 -0.43 -6.70
N ASP A 107 -19.37 0.89 -6.85
CA ASP A 107 -18.43 1.82 -6.26
C ASP A 107 -18.50 1.77 -4.72
N HIS A 108 -17.34 1.78 -4.07
CA HIS A 108 -17.20 1.79 -2.61
C HIS A 108 -17.99 2.90 -1.90
N LYS A 109 -18.30 4.02 -2.57
CA LYS A 109 -19.14 5.10 -2.02
C LYS A 109 -20.56 4.65 -1.70
N ASN A 110 -21.05 3.62 -2.40
CA ASN A 110 -22.38 3.06 -2.21
C ASN A 110 -22.42 1.98 -1.13
N ARG A 111 -21.29 1.69 -0.48
CA ARG A 111 -21.20 0.67 0.58
C ARG A 111 -21.92 1.19 1.84
N SER A 112 -23.06 0.57 2.17
CA SER A 112 -23.98 1.04 3.20
C SER A 112 -23.39 1.03 4.62
N ASP A 113 -22.49 0.09 4.93
CA ASP A 113 -21.78 0.05 6.21
C ASP A 113 -20.82 1.25 6.38
N LEU A 114 -20.10 1.65 5.33
CA LEU A 114 -19.25 2.84 5.33
C LEU A 114 -20.07 4.13 5.46
N GLN A 115 -21.25 4.19 4.85
CA GLN A 115 -22.16 5.34 4.98
C GLN A 115 -22.66 5.49 6.41
N SER A 116 -23.13 4.40 7.05
CA SER A 116 -23.54 4.40 8.46
C SER A 116 -22.38 4.74 9.40
N LEU A 117 -21.18 4.19 9.13
CA LEU A 117 -19.99 4.49 9.92
C LEU A 117 -19.61 5.97 9.83
N LYS A 118 -19.67 6.56 8.63
CA LYS A 118 -19.42 7.99 8.41
C LYS A 118 -20.45 8.88 9.11
N ALA A 119 -21.68 8.40 9.28
CA ALA A 119 -22.72 9.09 10.05
C ALA A 119 -22.57 8.92 11.58
N GLY A 120 -21.62 8.08 12.04
CA GLY A 120 -21.40 7.81 13.47
C GLY A 120 -22.33 6.73 14.06
N ASP A 121 -23.18 6.11 13.25
CA ASP A 121 -24.09 5.05 13.67
C ASP A 121 -23.37 3.68 13.63
N ILE A 122 -22.65 3.39 14.71
CA ILE A 122 -21.85 2.18 14.86
C ILE A 122 -22.71 0.90 14.84
N PRO A 123 -23.85 0.81 15.56
CA PRO A 123 -24.70 -0.38 15.51
C PRO A 123 -25.20 -0.68 14.09
N MET A 124 -25.67 0.34 13.37
CA MET A 124 -26.17 0.15 12.01
C MET A 124 -25.04 -0.19 11.03
N ALA A 125 -23.85 0.41 11.20
CA ALA A 125 -22.67 0.07 10.41
C ALA A 125 -22.31 -1.42 10.55
N GLN A 126 -22.31 -1.96 11.77
CA GLN A 126 -22.04 -3.37 12.02
C GLN A 126 -23.09 -4.29 11.39
N LYS A 127 -24.38 -3.94 11.52
CA LYS A 127 -25.48 -4.69 10.89
C LYS A 127 -25.36 -4.73 9.36
N ASN A 128 -25.08 -3.58 8.75
CA ASN A 128 -24.88 -3.47 7.31
C ASN A 128 -23.66 -4.27 6.82
N LYS A 129 -22.58 -4.28 7.61
CA LYS A 129 -21.38 -5.07 7.31
C LYS A 129 -21.69 -6.56 7.27
N GLU A 130 -22.40 -7.08 8.27
CA GLU A 130 -22.78 -8.50 8.34
C GLU A 130 -23.68 -8.91 7.17
N LEU A 131 -24.63 -8.04 6.79
CA LEU A 131 -25.47 -8.25 5.61
C LEU A 131 -24.63 -8.41 4.34
N LEU A 132 -23.70 -7.46 4.09
CA LEU A 132 -22.83 -7.48 2.91
C LEU A 132 -21.91 -8.70 2.88
N GLU A 133 -21.32 -9.07 4.01
CA GLU A 133 -20.49 -10.27 4.13
C GLU A 133 -21.28 -11.55 3.83
N ASN A 134 -22.53 -11.64 4.28
CA ASN A 134 -23.40 -12.79 4.01
C ASN A 134 -23.75 -12.92 2.53
N ILE A 135 -24.04 -11.79 1.86
CA ILE A 135 -24.25 -11.77 0.40
C ILE A 135 -22.99 -12.28 -0.32
N GLN A 136 -21.81 -11.77 0.04
CA GLN A 136 -20.54 -12.20 -0.56
C GLN A 136 -20.23 -13.69 -0.33
N ARG A 137 -20.54 -14.21 0.86
CA ARG A 137 -20.40 -15.65 1.18
C ARG A 137 -21.34 -16.51 0.34
N ASN A 138 -22.58 -16.08 0.17
CA ASN A 138 -23.57 -16.80 -0.65
C ASN A 138 -23.18 -16.81 -2.14
N ASP A 139 -22.76 -15.66 -2.67
CA ASP A 139 -22.24 -15.55 -4.04
C ASP A 139 -21.01 -16.43 -4.28
N ARG A 140 -20.10 -16.51 -3.29
CA ARG A 140 -18.95 -17.43 -3.36
C ARG A 140 -19.41 -18.88 -3.45
N LYS A 141 -20.34 -19.30 -2.58
CA LYS A 141 -20.89 -20.66 -2.59
C LYS A 141 -21.54 -21.00 -3.93
N LEU A 142 -22.32 -20.07 -4.50
CA LEU A 142 -22.98 -20.28 -5.79
C LEU A 142 -21.97 -20.44 -6.94
N ARG A 143 -20.88 -19.64 -6.94
CA ARG A 143 -19.78 -19.78 -7.90
C ARG A 143 -19.07 -21.12 -7.77
N GLU A 144 -18.74 -21.54 -6.55
CA GLU A 144 -18.12 -22.85 -6.28
C GLU A 144 -19.02 -24.02 -6.74
N GLN A 145 -20.34 -23.93 -6.53
CA GLN A 145 -21.30 -24.94 -6.99
C GLN A 145 -21.35 -25.03 -8.51
N ASN A 146 -21.41 -23.90 -9.20
CA ASN A 146 -21.43 -23.86 -10.67
C ASN A 146 -20.13 -24.41 -11.27
N GLU A 147 -18.97 -24.09 -10.69
CA GLU A 147 -17.69 -24.66 -11.11
C GLU A 147 -17.65 -26.18 -10.96
N LYS A 148 -18.19 -26.73 -9.86
CA LYS A 148 -18.32 -28.19 -9.67
C LYS A 148 -19.22 -28.82 -10.73
N GLN A 149 -20.37 -28.21 -11.01
CA GLN A 149 -21.29 -28.70 -12.04
C GLN A 149 -20.65 -28.67 -13.44
N LYS A 150 -19.90 -27.62 -13.78
CA LYS A 150 -19.16 -27.54 -15.05
C LYS A 150 -18.08 -28.62 -15.18
N LYS A 151 -17.40 -28.97 -14.09
CA LYS A 151 -16.41 -30.05 -14.06
C LYS A 151 -17.04 -31.44 -14.22
N GLN A 152 -18.25 -31.65 -13.69
CA GLN A 152 -18.97 -32.93 -13.83
C GLN A 152 -19.58 -33.13 -15.22
N LYS A 153 -19.81 -32.05 -15.97
CA LYS A 153 -20.35 -32.08 -17.34
C LYS A 153 -19.27 -32.16 -18.44
N LYS A 154 -18.00 -32.04 -18.07
CA LYS A 154 -16.84 -32.28 -18.94
C LYS A 154 -16.35 -33.70 -18.74
#